data_AF-A0A351X3L6-F1
#
_entry.id   AF-A0A351X3L6-F1
#
_cell.length_a   1.000
_cell.length_b   1.000
_cell.length_c   1.000
_cell.angle_alpha   90.00
_cell.angle_beta   90.00
_cell.angle_gamma   90.00
#
_symmetry.space_group_name_H-M   'P 1'
#
loop_
_entity.id
_entity.type
_entity.pdbx_description
1 polymer ?
#
loop_
_entity_poly.entity_id
_entity_poly.type
_entity_poly.pdbx_seq_one_letter_code
_entity_poly.pdbx_strand_id
1 'polypeptide(L)'
;MPNHIHGIVNMIENEVDWVKRIPNANEQSEQSLEQFASPVAGSIATIIRSFKSSVTQHYQNLYNDYSTKLWQRNYYDHIIRSETDLKNIYDYIVDNPRKWMEDENYSP
;
A
#
# COMPACT_ATOMS: atom_id res chain seq x y z
N MET A 1 -4.47 14.11 -7.91
CA MET A 1 -4.51 15.12 -6.84
C MET A 1 -3.21 15.11 -6.04
N PRO A 2 -2.71 16.26 -5.54
CA PRO A 2 -1.52 16.29 -4.67
C PRO A 2 -1.78 15.79 -3.23
N ASN A 3 -3.02 15.46 -2.88
CA ASN A 3 -3.42 15.07 -1.51
C ASN A 3 -3.29 13.56 -1.23
N HIS A 4 -2.99 12.73 -2.23
CA HIS A 4 -2.74 11.31 -2.06
C HIS A 4 -1.73 10.78 -3.08
N ILE A 5 -1.19 9.61 -2.79
CA ILE A 5 -0.24 8.91 -3.65
C ILE A 5 -0.91 7.68 -4.25
N HIS A 6 -0.50 7.32 -5.47
CA HIS A 6 -0.85 6.06 -6.10
C HIS A 6 0.42 5.29 -6.41
N GLY A 7 0.32 3.97 -6.36
CA GLY A 7 1.42 3.08 -6.72
C GLY A 7 0.89 1.70 -7.06
N ILE A 8 1.71 0.95 -7.79
CA ILE A 8 1.47 -0.45 -8.09
C ILE A 8 2.49 -1.25 -7.28
N VAL A 9 2.01 -2.20 -6.49
CA VAL A 9 2.85 -3.13 -5.72
C VAL A 9 2.77 -4.49 -6.39
N ASN A 10 3.89 -4.93 -6.95
CA ASN A 10 4.03 -6.30 -7.44
C ASN A 10 4.62 -7.16 -6.33
N MET A 11 3.83 -8.09 -5.80
CA MET A 11 4.30 -9.06 -4.80
C MET A 11 4.90 -10.26 -5.53
N ILE A 12 6.23 -10.26 -5.64
CA ILE A 12 6.97 -11.38 -6.22
C ILE A 12 7.23 -12.37 -5.09
N GLU A 13 6.61 -13.54 -5.17
CA GLU A 13 6.90 -14.65 -4.26
C GLU A 13 8.14 -15.40 -4.76
N ASN A 14 9.06 -15.71 -3.85
CA ASN A 14 10.13 -16.67 -4.12
C ASN A 14 9.63 -18.08 -3.84
N GLU A 15 10.09 -19.07 -4.60
CA GLU A 15 9.67 -20.47 -4.43
C GLU A 15 9.84 -20.99 -2.99
N VAL A 16 10.82 -20.48 -2.25
CA VAL A 16 11.12 -20.90 -0.88
C VAL A 16 10.05 -20.45 0.12
N ASP A 17 9.27 -19.40 -0.21
CA ASP A 17 8.25 -18.85 0.67
C ASP A 17 6.87 -19.50 0.46
N TRP A 18 6.59 -20.12 -0.71
CA TRP A 18 5.36 -20.90 -0.91
C TRP A 18 5.37 -22.16 -0.04
N VAL A 19 6.50 -22.87 0.02
CA VAL A 19 6.65 -24.10 0.83
C VAL A 19 6.42 -23.82 2.31
N LYS A 20 6.84 -22.64 2.81
CA LYS A 20 6.63 -22.23 4.20
C LYS A 20 5.20 -21.81 4.49
N ARG A 21 4.44 -21.41 3.47
CA ARG A 21 3.03 -21.01 3.57
C ARG A 21 2.06 -22.16 3.30
N ILE A 22 2.51 -23.27 2.72
CA ILE A 22 1.69 -24.48 2.57
C ILE A 22 1.64 -25.16 3.93
N PRO A 23 0.46 -25.26 4.55
CA PRO A 23 0.30 -26.11 5.70
C PRO A 23 0.47 -27.55 5.21
N ASN A 24 1.21 -28.37 5.94
CA ASN A 24 1.00 -29.81 5.83
C ASN A 24 -0.51 -30.05 5.94
N ALA A 25 -1.11 -30.81 5.02
CA ALA A 25 -2.57 -30.97 4.88
C ALA A 25 -3.30 -31.53 6.13
N ASN A 26 -2.59 -31.75 7.24
CA ASN A 26 -3.09 -32.20 8.53
C ASN A 26 -3.02 -31.12 9.64
N GLU A 27 -2.38 -29.98 9.40
CA GLU A 27 -2.47 -28.82 10.27
C GLU A 27 -3.44 -27.85 9.62
N GLN A 28 -4.63 -27.70 10.21
CA GLN A 28 -5.50 -26.56 9.93
C GLN A 28 -4.71 -25.31 10.30
N SER A 29 -3.93 -24.77 9.36
CA SER A 29 -3.32 -23.47 9.55
C SER A 29 -4.47 -22.49 9.67
N GLU A 30 -4.67 -21.97 10.87
CA GLU A 30 -5.20 -20.63 10.99
C GLU A 30 -4.30 -19.76 10.10
N GLN A 31 -4.80 -19.38 8.92
CA GLN A 31 -4.19 -18.29 8.17
C GLN A 31 -4.00 -17.19 9.19
N SER A 32 -2.76 -16.79 9.49
CA SER A 32 -2.50 -15.75 10.47
C SER A 32 -3.19 -14.49 9.97
N LEU A 33 -4.39 -14.25 10.47
CA LEU A 33 -5.16 -13.07 10.13
C LEU A 33 -4.38 -11.89 10.71
N GLU A 34 -4.25 -10.82 9.93
CA GLU A 34 -3.71 -9.56 10.44
C GLU A 34 -4.50 -9.15 11.68
N GLN A 35 -3.83 -9.11 12.83
CA GLN A 35 -4.41 -8.73 14.10
C GLN A 35 -3.66 -7.53 14.67
N PHE A 36 -4.35 -6.74 15.49
CA PHE A 36 -3.72 -5.65 16.22
C PHE A 36 -2.55 -6.20 17.04
N ALA A 37 -1.38 -5.57 16.92
CA ALA A 37 -0.10 -6.00 17.51
C ALA A 37 0.54 -7.30 16.95
N SER A 38 -0.07 -7.94 15.94
CA SER A 38 0.47 -9.16 15.30
C SER A 38 0.52 -8.98 13.77
N PRO A 39 1.50 -8.21 13.25
CA PRO A 39 1.63 -7.97 11.82
C PRO A 39 2.06 -9.24 11.07
N VAL A 40 1.45 -9.49 9.92
CA VAL A 40 1.81 -10.58 9.03
C VAL A 40 2.85 -10.06 8.05
N ALA A 41 4.06 -10.61 8.12
CA ALA A 41 5.14 -10.24 7.23
C ALA A 41 4.74 -10.43 5.76
N GLY A 42 4.99 -9.40 4.95
CA GLY A 42 4.65 -9.40 3.52
C GLY A 42 3.18 -9.18 3.18
N SER A 43 2.29 -8.96 4.17
CA SER A 43 0.92 -8.54 3.86
C SER A 43 0.88 -7.11 3.32
N ILE A 44 -0.14 -6.78 2.53
CA ILE A 44 -0.36 -5.42 2.04
C ILE A 44 -0.51 -4.42 3.20
N ALA A 45 -1.19 -4.80 4.28
CA ALA A 45 -1.39 -3.95 5.45
C ALA A 45 -0.05 -3.61 6.13
N THR A 46 0.83 -4.61 6.29
CA THR A 46 2.15 -4.43 6.90
C THR A 46 3.08 -3.60 6.01
N ILE A 47 3.02 -3.78 4.69
CA ILE A 47 3.77 -2.97 3.71
C ILE A 47 3.34 -1.50 3.79
N ILE A 48 2.04 -1.22 3.69
CA ILE A 48 1.51 0.15 3.72
C ILE A 48 1.77 0.82 5.08
N ARG A 49 1.62 0.08 6.18
CA ARG A 49 1.95 0.57 7.53
C ARG A 49 3.42 1.01 7.61
N SER A 50 4.33 0.17 7.14
CA SER A 50 5.77 0.43 7.17
C SER A 50 6.13 1.65 6.30
N PHE A 51 5.56 1.72 5.09
CA PHE A 51 5.75 2.85 4.19
C PHE A 51 5.29 4.18 4.83
N LYS A 52 4.04 4.25 5.32
CA LYS A 52 3.50 5.46 5.95
C LYS A 52 4.34 5.88 7.17
N SER A 53 4.78 4.91 7.98
CA SER A 53 5.63 5.17 9.14
C SER A 53 7.00 5.74 8.74
N SER A 54 7.66 5.14 7.75
CA SER A 54 8.99 5.55 7.30
C SER A 54 8.97 6.96 6.71
N VAL A 55 7.99 7.27 5.86
CA VAL A 55 7.83 8.62 5.27
C VAL A 55 7.52 9.66 6.35
N THR A 56 6.65 9.34 7.31
CA THR A 56 6.37 10.25 8.44
C THR A 56 7.62 10.55 9.24
N GLN A 57 8.40 9.52 9.61
CA GLN A 57 9.65 9.72 10.33
C GLN A 57 10.64 10.57 9.53
N HIS A 58 10.76 10.32 8.23
CA HIS A 58 11.64 11.10 7.36
C HIS A 58 11.23 12.57 7.31
N TYR A 59 9.94 12.87 7.11
CA TYR A 59 9.41 14.23 7.15
C TYR A 59 9.66 14.91 8.51
N GLN A 60 9.34 14.23 9.61
CA GLN A 60 9.53 14.75 10.97
C GLN A 60 10.99 15.16 11.21
N ASN A 61 11.94 14.33 10.76
CA ASN A 61 13.36 14.62 10.90
C ASN A 61 13.84 15.76 9.98
N LEU A 62 13.29 15.86 8.77
CA LEU A 62 13.66 16.92 7.83
C LEU A 62 13.17 18.31 8.27
N TYR A 63 11.96 18.38 8.84
CA TYR A 63 11.29 19.65 9.15
C TYR A 63 11.21 19.96 10.65
N ASN A 64 11.71 19.06 11.51
CA ASN A 64 11.60 19.13 12.97
C ASN A 64 10.16 19.34 13.46
N ASP A 65 9.20 18.74 12.76
CA ASP A 65 7.77 18.84 13.05
C ASP A 65 7.17 17.47 13.33
N TYR A 66 6.89 17.22 14.61
CA TYR A 66 6.32 15.96 15.11
C TYR A 66 4.80 15.99 15.28
N SER A 67 4.16 17.11 14.97
CA SER A 67 2.72 17.33 15.19
C SER A 67 1.87 17.11 13.95
N THR A 68 2.48 17.19 12.76
CA THR A 68 1.77 17.09 11.49
C THR A 68 1.20 15.69 11.24
N LYS A 69 -0.09 15.66 10.87
CA LYS A 69 -0.77 14.48 10.35
C LYS A 69 -0.66 14.45 8.83
N LEU A 70 0.31 13.69 8.31
CA LEU A 70 0.54 13.57 6.86
C LEU A 70 -0.50 12.69 6.16
N TRP A 71 -1.04 11.69 6.84
CA TRP A 71 -1.84 10.64 6.21
C TRP A 71 -3.32 10.74 6.57
N GLN A 72 -4.17 10.56 5.55
CA GLN A 72 -5.54 10.15 5.77
C GLN A 72 -5.59 8.74 6.37
N ARG A 73 -6.65 8.47 7.16
CA ARG A 73 -6.89 7.16 7.76
C ARG A 73 -7.17 6.13 6.65
N ASN A 74 -6.70 4.90 6.85
CA ASN A 74 -6.81 3.78 5.91
C ASN A 74 -6.12 4.03 4.56
N TYR A 75 -6.29 3.10 3.63
CA TYR A 75 -5.80 3.17 2.27
C TYR A 75 -6.81 2.44 1.36
N TYR A 76 -6.78 2.74 0.07
CA TYR A 76 -7.50 2.00 -0.96
C TYR A 76 -6.56 1.00 -1.61
N ASP A 77 -7.03 -0.22 -1.82
CA ASP A 77 -6.32 -1.26 -2.57
C ASP A 77 -7.24 -1.86 -3.64
N HIS A 78 -6.62 -2.32 -4.73
CA HIS A 78 -7.29 -2.98 -5.85
C HIS A 78 -6.39 -4.09 -6.39
N ILE A 79 -6.93 -5.29 -6.55
CA ILE A 79 -6.19 -6.44 -7.09
C ILE A 79 -6.25 -6.37 -8.62
N ILE A 80 -5.09 -6.18 -9.24
CA ILE A 80 -4.94 -6.15 -10.70
C ILE A 80 -5.00 -7.57 -11.24
N ARG A 81 -6.00 -7.89 -12.07
CA ARG A 81 -6.27 -9.27 -12.53
C ARG A 81 -6.09 -9.49 -14.04
N SER A 82 -5.77 -8.44 -14.80
CA SER A 82 -5.55 -8.53 -16.24
C SER A 82 -4.61 -7.43 -16.74
N GLU A 83 -4.08 -7.61 -17.95
CA GLU A 83 -3.27 -6.58 -18.61
C GLU A 83 -4.06 -5.32 -18.90
N THR A 84 -5.33 -5.44 -19.29
CA THR A 84 -6.22 -4.29 -19.51
C THR A 84 -6.41 -3.49 -18.22
N ASP A 85 -6.62 -4.18 -17.10
CA ASP A 85 -6.76 -3.55 -15.78
C ASP A 85 -5.46 -2.85 -15.36
N LEU A 86 -4.31 -3.53 -15.55
CA LEU A 86 -2.99 -2.96 -15.31
C LEU A 86 -2.78 -1.68 -16.13
N LYS A 87 -3.10 -1.73 -17.42
CA LYS A 87 -2.95 -0.60 -18.34
C LYS A 87 -3.81 0.58 -17.89
N ASN A 88 -5.08 0.34 -17.55
CA ASN A 88 -5.99 1.39 -17.12
C ASN A 88 -5.50 2.08 -15.83
N ILE A 89 -5.04 1.30 -14.86
CA ILE A 89 -4.49 1.82 -13.60
C ILE A 89 -3.19 2.58 -13.86
N TYR A 90 -2.31 2.03 -14.68
CA TYR A 90 -1.06 2.69 -15.07
C TYR A 90 -1.32 4.04 -15.74
N ASP A 91 -2.18 4.07 -16.75
CA ASP A 91 -2.56 5.27 -17.47
C ASP A 91 -3.17 6.30 -16.51
N TYR A 92 -4.05 5.87 -15.60
CA TYR A 92 -4.60 6.73 -14.56
C TYR A 92 -3.52 7.34 -13.66
N ILE A 93 -2.54 6.55 -13.19
CA ILE A 93 -1.46 7.04 -12.33
C ILE A 93 -0.60 8.09 -13.07
N VAL A 94 -0.27 7.84 -14.34
CA VAL A 94 0.56 8.75 -15.15
C VAL A 94 -0.20 10.02 -15.53
N ASP A 95 -1.49 9.91 -15.84
CA ASP A 95 -2.31 11.03 -16.28
C ASP A 95 -2.83 11.89 -15.13
N ASN A 96 -3.02 11.31 -13.93
CA ASN A 96 -3.56 12.03 -12.77
C ASN A 96 -2.78 13.33 -12.49
N PRO A 97 -1.42 13.36 -12.50
CA PRO A 97 -0.63 14.58 -12.50
C PRO A 97 -1.10 15.72 -13.40
N ARG A 98 -1.54 15.39 -14.61
CA ARG A 98 -1.96 16.38 -15.60
C ARG A 98 -3.37 16.89 -15.35
N LYS A 99 -4.23 16.05 -14.74
CA LYS A 99 -5.64 16.34 -14.47
C LYS A 99 -5.88 16.95 -13.09
N TRP A 100 -4.81 17.31 -12.36
CA TRP A 100 -4.89 17.82 -10.99
C TRP A 100 -5.74 19.09 -10.83
N MET A 101 -5.68 20.02 -11.78
CA MET A 101 -6.44 21.28 -11.71
C MET A 101 -7.94 21.09 -11.97
N GLU A 102 -8.33 19.92 -12.48
CA GLU A 102 -9.71 19.58 -12.87
C GLU A 102 -10.40 18.70 -11.83
N ASP A 103 -9.73 18.43 -10.70
CA ASP A 103 -10.24 17.53 -9.69
C ASP A 103 -11.27 18.23 -8.78
N GLU A 104 -12.42 17.59 -8.57
CA GLU A 104 -13.52 18.13 -7.74
C GLU A 104 -13.11 18.38 -6.27
N ASN A 105 -12.05 17.72 -5.78
CA ASN A 105 -11.50 17.94 -4.44
C ASN A 105 -10.27 18.85 -4.42
N TYR A 106 -9.95 19.51 -5.54
CA TYR A 106 -8.89 20.51 -5.58
C TYR A 106 -9.36 21.79 -4.88
N SER A 107 -8.77 22.08 -3.71
CA SER A 107 -8.90 23.38 -3.05
C SER A 107 -7.52 24.09 -3.13
N PRO A 108 -7.45 25.30 -3.71
CA PRO A 108 -6.21 26.06 -3.84
C PRO A 108 -5.64 26.56 -2.50
#